data_AF-A0A318KP42-F1
#
_entry.id   AF-A0A318KP42-F1
#
_cell.length_a   1.000
_cell.length_b   1.000
_cell.length_c   1.000
_cell.angle_alpha   90.00
_cell.angle_beta   90.00
_cell.angle_gamma   90.00
#
_symmetry.space_group_name_H-M   'P 1'
#
loop_
_entity.id
_entity.type
_entity.pdbx_description
1 polymer ?
#
loop_
_entity_poly.entity_id
_entity_poly.type
_entity_poly.pdbx_seq_one_letter_code
_entity_poly.pdbx_strand_id
1 'polypeptide(L)'
;MSENNEPDFCSSGWDAISEAFEKLYPEQREPYHFGTLISWQLGGNDPLDGISVYDGGDFYHFVTYGLSELYEKESENQEYSGYGFELTVKLKKAGLRDSEAEIRCMAGILQSIARITFQNNEIFQPYEYLYTGQTTGMDAAGTSRITGFITKLDDAGEIQTPNGKVMFVELIGMQDDELKLLVEKKIQVRDILRLAPNLMCDYTRESLADKLSAESEVHV
;
A
#
# COMPACT_ATOMS: atom_id res chain seq x y z
N MET A 1 -27.93 23.63 -29.26
CA MET A 1 -26.52 23.40 -28.90
C MET A 1 -26.35 23.93 -27.50
N SER A 2 -26.52 23.08 -26.50
CA SER A 2 -26.17 23.36 -25.11
C SER A 2 -24.83 22.68 -24.88
N GLU A 3 -23.75 23.44 -24.93
CA GLU A 3 -22.48 23.00 -24.39
C GLU A 3 -22.66 22.87 -22.88
N ASN A 4 -22.76 21.62 -22.41
CA ASN A 4 -22.57 21.31 -21.00
C ASN A 4 -21.09 21.56 -20.70
N ASN A 5 -20.75 22.77 -20.27
CA ASN A 5 -19.53 23.02 -19.52
C ASN A 5 -19.73 22.44 -18.12
N GLU A 6 -19.62 21.11 -18.00
CA GLU A 6 -19.16 20.55 -16.74
C GLU A 6 -17.72 21.04 -16.55
N PRO A 7 -17.35 21.55 -15.36
CA PRO A 7 -15.96 21.91 -15.10
C PRO A 7 -15.11 20.66 -15.32
N ASP A 8 -14.15 20.76 -16.24
CA ASP A 8 -13.12 19.76 -16.48
C ASP A 8 -12.30 19.66 -15.18
N PHE A 9 -12.73 18.79 -14.26
CA PHE A 9 -11.97 18.50 -13.05
C PHE A 9 -10.68 17.84 -13.52
N CYS A 10 -9.57 18.57 -13.50
CA CYS A 10 -8.27 18.08 -13.90
C CYS A 10 -7.83 16.99 -12.89
N SER A 11 -8.13 15.73 -13.17
CA SER A 11 -7.75 14.54 -12.38
C SER A 11 -6.41 13.95 -12.86
N SER A 12 -5.50 14.80 -13.32
CA SER A 12 -4.31 14.36 -14.06
C SER A 12 -3.34 13.50 -13.25
N GLY A 13 -3.31 13.65 -11.92
CA GLY A 13 -2.58 12.77 -11.02
C GLY A 13 -3.24 11.40 -10.89
N TRP A 14 -4.57 11.38 -10.75
CA TRP A 14 -5.37 10.15 -10.76
C TRP A 14 -5.19 9.35 -12.04
N ASP A 15 -5.25 10.03 -13.19
CA ASP A 15 -5.11 9.40 -14.51
C ASP A 15 -3.71 8.82 -14.69
N ALA A 16 -2.67 9.51 -14.24
CA ALA A 16 -1.29 9.02 -14.30
C ALA A 16 -1.08 7.73 -13.48
N ILE A 17 -1.67 7.65 -12.29
CA ILE A 17 -1.65 6.42 -11.47
C ILE A 17 -2.44 5.32 -12.18
N SER A 18 -3.64 5.62 -12.68
CA SER A 18 -4.49 4.64 -13.35
C SER A 18 -3.82 4.07 -14.61
N GLU A 19 -3.22 4.91 -15.45
CA GLU A 19 -2.46 4.50 -16.63
C GLU A 19 -1.27 3.59 -16.28
N ALA A 20 -0.59 3.85 -15.16
CA ALA A 20 0.52 3.01 -14.70
C ALA A 20 0.05 1.58 -14.40
N PHE A 21 -1.11 1.42 -13.77
CA PHE A 21 -1.67 0.11 -13.43
C PHE A 21 -2.43 -0.54 -14.58
N GLU A 22 -3.02 0.22 -15.51
CA GLU A 22 -3.54 -0.30 -16.77
C GLU A 22 -2.45 -0.97 -17.62
N LYS A 23 -1.21 -0.46 -17.58
CA LYS A 23 -0.06 -1.12 -18.25
C LYS A 23 0.28 -2.47 -17.62
N LEU A 24 0.09 -2.62 -16.30
CA LEU A 24 0.29 -3.88 -15.58
C LEU A 24 -0.89 -4.85 -15.77
N TYR A 25 -2.11 -4.32 -15.91
CA TYR A 25 -3.35 -5.07 -16.00
C TYR A 25 -4.21 -4.63 -17.20
N PRO A 26 -3.76 -4.85 -18.45
CA PRO A 26 -4.37 -4.26 -19.65
C PRO A 26 -5.81 -4.70 -19.92
N GLU A 27 -6.21 -5.86 -19.40
CA GLU A 27 -7.55 -6.43 -19.53
C GLU A 27 -8.52 -5.94 -18.42
N GLN A 28 -8.04 -5.18 -17.44
CA GLN A 28 -8.80 -4.75 -16.25
C GLN A 28 -8.95 -3.23 -16.21
N ARG A 29 -9.60 -2.66 -17.23
CA ARG A 29 -9.81 -1.20 -17.34
C ARG A 29 -10.74 -0.61 -16.29
N GLU A 30 -11.58 -1.43 -15.68
CA GLU A 30 -12.49 -1.04 -14.60
C GLU A 30 -12.26 -1.98 -13.41
N PRO A 31 -11.17 -1.79 -12.64
CA PRO A 31 -10.91 -2.60 -11.46
C PRO A 31 -11.98 -2.33 -10.40
N TYR A 32 -12.10 -3.24 -9.43
CA TYR A 32 -12.94 -2.98 -8.27
C TYR A 32 -12.39 -1.77 -7.52
N HIS A 33 -13.24 -0.79 -7.19
CA HIS A 33 -12.80 0.49 -6.66
C HIS A 33 -13.62 0.92 -5.44
N PHE A 34 -12.93 1.33 -4.38
CA PHE A 34 -13.51 1.99 -3.23
C PHE A 34 -13.29 3.49 -3.32
N GLY A 35 -14.36 4.27 -3.20
CA GLY A 35 -14.28 5.72 -3.01
C GLY A 35 -14.78 6.13 -1.62
N THR A 36 -14.44 7.33 -1.18
CA THR A 36 -15.00 7.92 0.05
C THR A 36 -16.36 8.57 -0.21
N LEU A 37 -17.28 8.46 0.75
CA LEU A 37 -18.58 9.16 0.67
C LEU A 37 -18.45 10.66 0.94
N ILE A 38 -17.55 11.03 1.84
CA ILE A 38 -17.19 12.41 2.16
C ILE A 38 -15.67 12.45 2.12
N SER A 39 -15.11 13.27 1.23
CA SER A 39 -13.66 13.38 1.11
C SER A 39 -13.03 13.97 2.37
N TRP A 40 -11.76 13.67 2.59
CA TRP A 40 -10.99 14.22 3.70
C TRP A 40 -10.96 15.75 3.70
N GLN A 41 -10.83 16.36 2.52
CA GLN A 41 -10.87 17.82 2.36
C GLN A 41 -12.19 18.44 2.84
N LEU A 42 -13.29 17.69 2.80
CA LEU A 42 -14.61 18.10 3.30
C LEU A 42 -14.89 17.68 4.75
N GLY A 43 -13.87 17.21 5.47
CA GLY A 43 -13.97 16.77 6.87
C GLY A 43 -14.38 15.31 7.04
N GLY A 44 -14.23 14.47 6.00
CA GLY A 44 -14.34 13.02 6.10
C GLY A 44 -13.24 12.39 6.96
N ASN A 45 -13.42 11.12 7.36
CA ASN A 45 -12.48 10.39 8.22
C ASN A 45 -11.40 9.60 7.46
N ASP A 46 -11.54 9.48 6.14
CA ASP A 46 -10.76 8.60 5.29
C ASP A 46 -9.94 9.45 4.29
N PRO A 47 -8.60 9.52 4.44
CA PRO A 47 -7.74 10.38 3.62
C PRO A 47 -7.58 9.95 2.17
N LEU A 48 -7.69 8.65 1.88
CA LEU A 48 -7.56 8.16 0.51
C LEU A 48 -8.89 8.36 -0.19
N ASP A 49 -8.90 9.18 -1.24
CA ASP A 49 -10.06 9.40 -2.11
C ASP A 49 -10.48 8.11 -2.83
N GLY A 50 -9.50 7.25 -3.14
CA GLY A 50 -9.71 6.02 -3.89
C GLY A 50 -8.81 4.86 -3.45
N ILE A 51 -9.31 3.64 -3.60
CA ILE A 51 -8.51 2.41 -3.54
C ILE A 51 -8.98 1.48 -4.66
N SER A 52 -8.12 1.25 -5.66
CA SER A 52 -8.37 0.27 -6.73
C SER A 52 -7.83 -1.09 -6.34
N VAL A 53 -8.53 -2.16 -6.75
CA VAL A 53 -8.16 -3.56 -6.49
C VAL A 53 -8.16 -4.32 -7.81
N TYR A 54 -6.95 -4.66 -8.26
CA TYR A 54 -6.72 -5.46 -9.46
C TYR A 54 -6.58 -6.94 -9.12
N ASP A 55 -6.96 -7.80 -10.06
CA ASP A 55 -6.70 -9.22 -10.03
C ASP A 55 -5.29 -9.52 -10.58
N GLY A 56 -4.36 -9.87 -9.70
CA GLY A 56 -2.99 -10.29 -10.07
C GLY A 56 -2.85 -11.78 -10.39
N GLY A 57 -3.95 -12.51 -10.58
CA GLY A 57 -3.99 -13.96 -10.67
C GLY A 57 -4.11 -14.58 -9.28
N ASP A 58 -2.96 -14.88 -8.65
CA ASP A 58 -2.89 -15.55 -7.34
C ASP A 58 -3.07 -14.60 -6.15
N PHE A 59 -3.11 -13.28 -6.41
CA PHE A 59 -3.26 -12.23 -5.40
C PHE A 59 -4.19 -11.12 -5.89
N TYR A 60 -4.72 -10.33 -4.95
CA TYR A 60 -5.31 -9.02 -5.21
C TYR A 60 -4.23 -7.94 -5.07
N HIS A 61 -4.15 -7.01 -6.02
CA HIS A 61 -3.23 -5.88 -5.96
C HIS A 61 -4.00 -4.59 -5.66
N PHE A 62 -3.80 -4.05 -4.46
CA PHE A 62 -4.40 -2.79 -4.00
C PHE A 62 -3.51 -1.62 -4.40
N VAL A 63 -4.14 -0.52 -4.80
CA VAL A 63 -3.47 0.75 -5.16
C VAL A 63 -4.25 1.89 -4.54
N THR A 64 -3.59 2.73 -3.76
CA THR A 64 -4.23 3.90 -3.15
C THR A 64 -4.18 5.12 -4.03
N TYR A 65 -5.12 6.03 -3.81
CA TYR A 65 -5.21 7.34 -4.40
C TYR A 65 -5.52 8.33 -3.27
N GLY A 66 -4.58 9.22 -2.97
CA GLY A 66 -4.79 10.34 -2.04
C GLY A 66 -3.57 10.74 -1.22
N LEU A 67 -2.49 9.96 -1.24
CA LEU A 67 -1.22 10.37 -0.64
C LEU A 67 -0.40 11.24 -1.61
N SER A 68 -0.69 11.15 -2.90
CA SER A 68 -0.24 12.08 -3.94
C SER A 68 -1.32 13.12 -4.27
N GLU A 69 -0.95 14.15 -5.04
CA GLU A 69 -1.91 15.14 -5.54
C GLU A 69 -2.62 14.59 -6.78
N LEU A 70 -3.87 14.18 -6.59
CA LEU A 70 -4.70 13.54 -7.61
C LEU A 70 -5.24 14.53 -8.65
N TYR A 71 -5.45 15.79 -8.24
CA TYR A 71 -6.10 16.82 -9.04
C TYR A 71 -5.10 17.87 -9.53
N GLU A 72 -5.13 19.07 -8.95
CA GLU A 72 -4.16 20.12 -9.20
C GLU A 72 -2.98 20.04 -8.22
N LYS A 73 -1.87 20.67 -8.60
CA LYS A 73 -0.71 20.87 -7.72
C LYS A 73 -1.06 21.89 -6.62
N GLU A 74 -1.04 21.46 -5.36
CA GLU A 74 -1.29 22.30 -4.19
C GLU A 74 -0.01 22.63 -3.40
N SER A 75 0.92 21.69 -3.31
CA SER A 75 2.17 21.81 -2.56
C SER A 75 3.17 22.68 -3.32
N GLU A 76 3.94 23.48 -2.58
CA GLU A 76 4.97 24.36 -3.16
C GLU A 76 6.12 23.56 -3.79
N ASN A 77 6.36 22.34 -3.30
CA ASN A 77 7.40 21.46 -3.83
C ASN A 77 6.99 20.91 -5.21
N GLN A 78 7.69 21.35 -6.25
CA GLN A 78 7.43 20.93 -7.63
C GLN A 78 8.03 19.56 -7.99
N GLU A 79 8.92 19.03 -7.16
CA GLU A 79 9.57 17.74 -7.41
C GLU A 79 8.63 16.56 -7.11
N TYR A 80 7.84 16.66 -6.04
CA TYR A 80 6.98 15.58 -5.56
C TYR A 80 5.50 15.97 -5.63
N SER A 81 4.67 15.00 -6.00
CA SER A 81 3.23 15.14 -5.97
C SER A 81 2.71 14.80 -4.57
N GLY A 82 2.18 15.78 -3.86
CA GLY A 82 1.70 15.62 -2.48
C GLY A 82 2.80 15.11 -1.55
N TYR A 83 2.55 13.98 -0.88
CA TYR A 83 3.55 13.29 -0.06
C TYR A 83 4.59 12.50 -0.89
N GLY A 84 4.40 12.41 -2.20
CA GLY A 84 5.35 11.81 -3.14
C GLY A 84 5.24 10.29 -3.29
N PHE A 85 4.22 9.67 -2.71
CA PHE A 85 4.02 8.23 -2.79
C PHE A 85 2.54 7.84 -2.77
N GLU A 86 2.26 6.61 -3.20
CA GLU A 86 1.02 5.88 -2.94
C GLU A 86 1.36 4.50 -2.37
N LEU A 87 0.46 3.94 -1.57
CA LEU A 87 0.60 2.61 -1.00
C LEU A 87 0.06 1.54 -1.95
N THR A 88 0.72 0.38 -1.98
CA THR A 88 0.21 -0.82 -2.63
C THR A 88 0.25 -2.02 -1.70
N VAL A 89 -0.56 -3.04 -1.99
CA VAL A 89 -0.53 -4.34 -1.28
C VAL A 89 -0.79 -5.45 -2.26
N LYS A 90 0.01 -6.52 -2.21
CA LYS A 90 -0.29 -7.79 -2.87
C LYS A 90 -0.83 -8.77 -1.82
N LEU A 91 -2.14 -9.00 -1.81
CA LEU A 91 -2.82 -9.91 -0.89
C LEU A 91 -3.09 -11.26 -1.57
N LYS A 92 -2.43 -12.31 -1.11
CA LYS A 92 -2.60 -13.66 -1.66
C LYS A 92 -4.03 -14.15 -1.47
N LYS A 93 -4.64 -14.68 -2.55
CA LYS A 93 -6.02 -15.19 -2.52
C LYS A 93 -6.13 -16.54 -1.80
N ALA A 94 -5.10 -17.37 -1.95
CA ALA A 94 -5.05 -18.65 -1.28
C ALA A 94 -5.08 -18.46 0.25
N GLY A 95 -6.05 -19.09 0.91
CA GLY A 95 -6.21 -19.01 2.36
C GLY A 95 -7.14 -17.90 2.86
N LEU A 96 -7.66 -17.04 1.97
CA LEU A 96 -8.73 -16.11 2.35
C LEU A 96 -10.02 -16.90 2.65
N ARG A 97 -10.66 -16.60 3.79
CA ARG A 97 -11.93 -17.23 4.18
C ARG A 97 -13.12 -16.63 3.45
N ASP A 98 -13.09 -15.31 3.29
CA ASP A 98 -14.11 -14.51 2.62
C ASP A 98 -13.39 -13.37 1.88
N SER A 99 -13.27 -13.49 0.56
CA SER A 99 -12.52 -12.51 -0.24
C SER A 99 -13.07 -11.10 -0.12
N GLU A 100 -14.40 -10.91 -0.07
CA GLU A 100 -14.98 -9.57 0.02
C GLU A 100 -14.69 -8.91 1.37
N ALA A 101 -14.83 -9.69 2.46
CA ALA A 101 -14.52 -9.20 3.80
C ALA A 101 -13.03 -8.82 3.94
N GLU A 102 -12.13 -9.62 3.38
CA GLU A 102 -10.69 -9.39 3.43
C GLU A 102 -10.28 -8.19 2.56
N ILE A 103 -10.89 -8.02 1.39
CA ILE A 103 -10.68 -6.84 0.53
C ILE A 103 -11.09 -5.56 1.27
N ARG A 104 -12.24 -5.57 1.96
CA ARG A 104 -12.70 -4.43 2.78
C ARG A 104 -11.79 -4.18 3.98
N CYS A 105 -11.33 -5.25 4.64
CA CYS A 105 -10.40 -5.15 5.76
C CYS A 105 -9.10 -4.46 5.34
N MET A 106 -8.49 -4.92 4.24
CA MET A 106 -7.25 -4.34 3.71
C MET A 106 -7.43 -2.87 3.30
N ALA A 107 -8.56 -2.52 2.66
CA ALA A 107 -8.88 -1.12 2.35
C ALA A 107 -8.96 -0.25 3.62
N GLY A 108 -9.57 -0.74 4.70
CA GLY A 108 -9.63 -0.05 5.98
C GLY A 108 -8.27 0.09 6.67
N ILE A 109 -7.39 -0.91 6.53
CA ILE A 109 -6.00 -0.84 7.00
C ILE A 109 -5.24 0.24 6.23
N LEU A 110 -5.36 0.29 4.90
CA LEU A 110 -4.73 1.32 4.06
C LEU A 110 -5.18 2.73 4.44
N GLN A 111 -6.49 2.95 4.66
CA GLN A 111 -6.99 4.23 5.18
C GLN A 111 -6.39 4.58 6.55
N SER A 112 -6.20 3.58 7.41
CA SER A 112 -5.61 3.79 8.75
C SER A 112 -4.14 4.18 8.67
N ILE A 113 -3.38 3.60 7.75
CA ILE A 113 -1.97 3.96 7.52
C ILE A 113 -1.90 5.35 6.89
N ALA A 114 -2.74 5.65 5.89
CA ALA A 114 -2.79 6.98 5.29
C ALA A 114 -3.11 8.09 6.32
N ARG A 115 -3.99 7.82 7.29
CA ARG A 115 -4.25 8.76 8.41
C ARG A 115 -3.00 9.13 9.18
N ILE A 116 -2.05 8.20 9.37
CA ILE A 116 -0.79 8.48 10.05
C ILE A 116 0.00 9.53 9.26
N THR A 117 0.10 9.37 7.93
CA THR A 117 0.74 10.37 7.06
C THR A 117 0.06 11.73 7.16
N PHE A 118 -1.26 11.80 7.04
CA PHE A 118 -1.99 13.07 7.09
C PHE A 118 -1.94 13.76 8.47
N GLN A 119 -1.93 12.99 9.57
CA GLN A 119 -1.95 13.55 10.92
C GLN A 119 -0.55 13.90 11.44
N ASN A 120 0.46 13.10 11.08
CA ASN A 120 1.80 13.20 11.64
C ASN A 120 2.86 13.66 10.62
N ASN A 121 2.46 13.87 9.36
CA ASN A 121 3.35 14.17 8.25
C ASN A 121 4.44 13.09 8.06
N GLU A 122 4.09 11.84 8.35
CA GLU A 122 4.96 10.67 8.23
C GLU A 122 4.95 10.12 6.80
N ILE A 123 6.13 10.09 6.17
CA ILE A 123 6.31 9.60 4.80
C ILE A 123 6.88 8.18 4.89
N PHE A 124 6.22 7.22 4.25
CA PHE A 124 6.71 5.85 4.15
C PHE A 124 7.62 5.70 2.93
N GLN A 125 8.78 5.09 3.12
CA GLN A 125 9.76 4.79 2.08
C GLN A 125 9.96 3.28 1.94
N PRO A 126 10.49 2.78 0.81
CA PRO A 126 10.92 1.40 0.69
C PRO A 126 11.97 1.02 1.73
N TYR A 127 11.96 -0.26 2.13
CA TYR A 127 12.91 -0.85 3.07
C TYR A 127 12.76 -0.38 4.53
N GLU A 128 11.54 0.01 4.91
CA GLU A 128 11.11 0.36 6.26
C GLU A 128 10.18 -0.71 6.84
N TYR A 129 9.81 -0.56 8.11
CA TYR A 129 8.85 -1.43 8.78
C TYR A 129 7.81 -0.63 9.55
N LEU A 130 6.58 -1.14 9.56
CA LEU A 130 5.45 -0.59 10.30
C LEU A 130 5.08 -1.60 11.39
N TYR A 131 5.43 -1.26 12.62
CA TYR A 131 5.17 -2.10 13.79
C TYR A 131 4.58 -1.28 14.94
N THR A 132 3.38 -1.65 15.36
CA THR A 132 2.62 -0.98 16.43
C THR A 132 2.58 -1.79 17.74
N GLY A 133 3.20 -2.98 17.77
CA GLY A 133 3.09 -3.91 18.90
C GLY A 133 1.74 -4.59 19.04
N GLN A 134 0.86 -4.50 18.02
CA GLN A 134 -0.41 -5.21 18.05
C GLN A 134 -0.21 -6.72 17.97
N THR A 135 -1.10 -7.45 18.63
CA THR A 135 -1.06 -8.93 18.67
C THR A 135 -2.24 -9.57 17.94
N THR A 136 -3.23 -8.77 17.54
CA THR A 136 -4.36 -9.20 16.71
C THR A 136 -3.96 -9.24 15.24
N GLY A 137 -4.44 -10.25 14.52
CA GLY A 137 -4.19 -10.38 13.09
C GLY A 137 -4.78 -9.23 12.26
N MET A 138 -4.10 -8.86 11.20
CA MET A 138 -4.52 -7.87 10.20
C MET A 138 -5.30 -8.52 9.05
N ASP A 139 -6.32 -9.31 9.42
CA ASP A 139 -7.31 -9.97 8.56
C ASP A 139 -8.71 -9.66 9.09
N ALA A 140 -9.74 -9.89 8.27
CA ALA A 140 -11.12 -9.57 8.61
C ALA A 140 -11.60 -10.24 9.91
N ALA A 141 -11.09 -11.44 10.21
CA ALA A 141 -11.42 -12.17 11.43
C ALA A 141 -10.48 -11.86 12.63
N GLY A 142 -9.38 -11.13 12.41
CA GLY A 142 -8.36 -10.86 13.41
C GLY A 142 -7.58 -12.09 13.89
N THR A 143 -7.49 -13.14 13.06
CA THR A 143 -6.93 -14.45 13.43
C THR A 143 -5.67 -14.85 12.68
N SER A 144 -5.30 -14.11 11.63
CA SER A 144 -4.02 -14.29 10.94
C SER A 144 -2.86 -13.96 11.87
N ARG A 145 -1.68 -14.47 11.54
CA ARG A 145 -0.45 -14.13 12.28
C ARG A 145 0.21 -12.84 11.80
N ILE A 146 -0.35 -12.19 10.79
CA ILE A 146 0.18 -10.94 10.24
C ILE A 146 -0.22 -9.80 11.18
N THR A 147 0.75 -9.10 11.76
CA THR A 147 0.51 -8.05 12.78
C THR A 147 1.17 -6.72 12.44
N GLY A 148 1.87 -6.62 11.31
CA GLY A 148 2.48 -5.40 10.81
C GLY A 148 3.00 -5.58 9.39
N PHE A 149 3.80 -4.62 8.94
CA PHE A 149 4.30 -4.59 7.56
C PHE A 149 5.79 -4.29 7.49
N ILE A 150 6.42 -4.75 6.40
CA ILE A 150 7.64 -4.14 5.84
C ILE A 150 7.29 -3.50 4.51
N THR A 151 8.15 -2.62 4.02
CA THR A 151 7.93 -1.92 2.76
C THR A 151 8.99 -2.27 1.71
N LYS A 152 8.59 -2.27 0.44
CA LYS A 152 9.52 -2.28 -0.71
C LYS A 152 8.97 -1.40 -1.83
N LEU A 153 9.79 -1.18 -2.86
CA LEU A 153 9.32 -0.57 -4.10
C LEU A 153 8.43 -1.58 -4.83
N ASP A 154 7.22 -1.19 -5.21
CA ASP A 154 6.34 -2.03 -6.03
C ASP A 154 6.90 -2.20 -7.45
N ASP A 155 6.46 -3.24 -8.17
CA ASP A 155 6.83 -3.48 -9.56
C ASP A 155 6.34 -2.34 -10.50
N ALA A 156 5.30 -1.60 -10.10
CA ALA A 156 4.87 -0.36 -10.75
C ALA A 156 5.93 0.76 -10.68
N GLY A 157 6.85 0.69 -9.72
CA GLY A 157 8.01 1.56 -9.60
C GLY A 157 7.66 3.00 -9.23
N GLU A 158 8.20 3.94 -10.01
CA GLU A 158 8.01 5.37 -9.85
C GLU A 158 7.47 5.94 -11.17
N ILE A 159 6.57 6.92 -11.05
CA ILE A 159 6.00 7.61 -12.20
C ILE A 159 6.19 9.12 -12.07
N GLN A 160 6.21 9.79 -13.21
CA GLN A 160 6.07 11.23 -13.29
C GLN A 160 4.61 11.55 -13.59
N THR A 161 3.98 12.35 -12.73
CA THR A 161 2.66 12.94 -13.00
C THR A 161 2.83 14.43 -13.35
N PRO A 162 1.80 15.09 -13.88
CA PRO A 162 1.80 16.54 -14.05
C PRO A 162 2.00 17.31 -12.73
N ASN A 163 1.69 16.68 -11.59
CA ASN A 163 1.81 17.26 -10.25
C ASN A 163 3.13 16.90 -9.56
N GLY A 164 4.04 16.16 -10.20
CA GLY A 164 5.32 15.77 -9.61
C GLY A 164 5.50 14.25 -9.57
N LYS A 165 6.59 13.82 -8.92
CA LYS A 165 6.95 12.41 -8.83
C LYS A 165 6.07 11.68 -7.80
N VAL A 166 5.69 10.45 -8.14
CA VAL A 166 5.01 9.50 -7.24
C VAL A 166 5.74 8.16 -7.26
N MET A 167 6.02 7.61 -6.08
CA MET A 167 6.55 6.26 -5.89
C MET A 167 5.47 5.31 -5.35
N PHE A 168 5.43 4.07 -5.83
CA PHE A 168 4.54 3.04 -5.28
C PHE A 168 5.26 2.21 -4.21
N VAL A 169 4.81 2.33 -2.96
CA VAL A 169 5.38 1.65 -1.80
C VAL A 169 4.52 0.44 -1.43
N GLU A 170 5.02 -0.76 -1.72
CA GLU A 170 4.32 -2.01 -1.42
C GLU A 170 4.48 -2.37 0.06
N LEU A 171 3.36 -2.53 0.76
CA LEU A 171 3.30 -3.10 2.10
C LEU A 171 3.23 -4.62 2.02
N ILE A 172 4.13 -5.29 2.75
CA ILE A 172 4.21 -6.75 2.85
C ILE A 172 3.93 -7.17 4.28
N GLY A 173 2.94 -8.03 4.47
CA GLY A 173 2.48 -8.50 5.78
C GLY A 173 3.53 -9.35 6.51
N MET A 174 3.85 -8.95 7.73
CA MET A 174 4.83 -9.58 8.61
C MET A 174 4.21 -10.10 9.91
N GLN A 175 4.79 -11.19 10.41
CA GLN A 175 4.45 -11.74 11.71
C GLN A 175 5.23 -11.02 12.82
N ASP A 176 4.70 -11.06 14.04
CA ASP A 176 5.24 -10.34 15.19
C ASP A 176 6.69 -10.71 15.54
N ASP A 177 7.04 -11.99 15.45
CA ASP A 177 8.39 -12.49 15.72
C ASP A 177 9.41 -11.98 14.69
N GLU A 178 9.03 -11.89 13.41
CA GLU A 178 9.85 -11.33 12.34
C GLU A 178 10.06 -9.81 12.52
N LEU A 179 8.99 -9.09 12.89
CA LEU A 179 9.05 -7.64 13.14
C LEU A 179 9.93 -7.33 14.37
N LYS A 180 9.87 -8.17 15.40
CA LYS A 180 10.75 -8.04 16.58
C LYS A 180 12.22 -8.13 16.22
N LEU A 181 12.62 -8.98 15.27
CA LEU A 181 14.01 -9.04 14.81
C LEU A 181 14.46 -7.72 14.17
N LEU A 182 13.58 -7.02 13.46
CA LEU A 182 13.85 -5.69 12.90
C LEU A 182 13.96 -4.62 14.00
N VAL A 183 13.03 -4.63 14.96
CA VAL A 183 13.03 -3.69 16.11
C VAL A 183 14.28 -3.85 16.96
N GLU A 184 14.70 -5.10 17.21
CA GLU A 184 15.92 -5.44 17.93
C GLU A 184 17.20 -5.23 17.09
N LYS A 185 17.06 -4.82 15.82
CA LYS A 185 18.15 -4.57 14.87
C LYS A 185 19.04 -5.79 14.62
N LYS A 186 18.47 -7.00 14.73
CA LYS A 186 19.16 -8.26 14.41
C LYS A 186 19.24 -8.50 12.89
N ILE A 187 18.28 -7.96 12.15
CA ILE A 187 18.20 -8.01 10.69
C ILE A 187 17.74 -6.66 10.15
N GLN A 188 17.85 -6.48 8.84
CA GLN A 188 17.25 -5.36 8.10
C GLN A 188 16.17 -5.88 7.14
N VAL A 189 15.28 -4.98 6.70
CA VAL A 189 14.22 -5.33 5.72
C VAL A 189 14.80 -5.95 4.45
N ARG A 190 15.97 -5.48 4.01
CA ARG A 190 16.68 -6.01 2.84
C ARG A 190 17.11 -7.47 2.99
N ASP A 191 17.37 -7.94 4.21
CA ASP A 191 17.74 -9.34 4.46
C ASP A 191 16.53 -10.24 4.25
N ILE A 192 15.36 -9.82 4.74
CA ILE A 192 14.07 -10.50 4.52
C ILE A 192 13.76 -10.62 3.03
N LEU A 193 13.90 -9.51 2.29
CA LEU A 193 13.64 -9.49 0.85
C LEU A 193 14.66 -10.29 0.03
N ARG A 194 15.88 -10.50 0.55
CA ARG A 194 16.87 -11.38 -0.08
C ARG A 194 16.52 -12.85 0.13
N LEU A 195 16.11 -13.21 1.35
CA LEU A 195 15.68 -14.55 1.71
C LEU A 195 14.37 -14.95 1.00
N ALA A 196 13.43 -14.01 0.87
CA ALA A 196 12.10 -14.21 0.30
C ALA A 196 11.74 -13.09 -0.70
N PRO A 197 12.28 -13.12 -1.94
CA PRO A 197 12.10 -12.04 -2.91
C PRO A 197 10.65 -11.87 -3.39
N ASN A 198 9.87 -12.95 -3.37
CA ASN A 198 8.46 -12.95 -3.79
C ASN A 198 7.50 -12.86 -2.60
N LEU A 199 7.98 -12.39 -1.43
CA LEU A 199 7.14 -12.23 -0.24
C LEU A 199 6.06 -11.19 -0.49
N MET A 200 4.84 -11.51 -0.03
CA MET A 200 3.63 -10.69 -0.12
C MET A 200 2.76 -10.96 1.12
N CYS A 201 1.62 -10.28 1.25
CA CYS A 201 0.66 -10.57 2.31
C CYS A 201 0.02 -11.96 2.11
N ASP A 202 0.42 -12.94 2.92
CA ASP A 202 -0.11 -14.30 2.92
C ASP A 202 -0.52 -14.67 4.35
N TYR A 203 -1.82 -14.78 4.61
CA TYR A 203 -2.35 -15.08 5.95
C TYR A 203 -2.06 -16.51 6.44
N THR A 204 -1.57 -17.38 5.56
CA THR A 204 -1.32 -18.80 5.85
C THR A 204 0.15 -19.16 5.95
N ARG A 205 1.06 -18.24 5.63
CA ARG A 205 2.50 -18.55 5.62
C ARG A 205 3.03 -18.81 7.02
N GLU A 206 3.98 -19.72 7.12
CA GLU A 206 4.76 -19.91 8.34
C GLU A 206 5.75 -18.75 8.53
N SER A 207 6.20 -18.58 9.78
CA SER A 207 7.19 -17.56 10.13
C SER A 207 8.53 -17.84 9.47
N LEU A 208 9.23 -16.77 9.11
CA LEU A 208 10.60 -16.76 8.60
C LEU A 208 11.61 -16.52 9.72
N ALA A 209 11.18 -16.26 10.96
CA ALA A 209 12.05 -15.84 12.06
C ALA A 209 13.23 -16.81 12.31
N ASP A 210 13.00 -18.13 12.26
CA ASP A 210 14.06 -19.13 12.43
C ASP A 210 15.13 -19.02 11.33
N LYS A 211 14.71 -18.83 10.07
CA LYS A 211 15.61 -18.70 8.92
C LYS A 211 16.39 -17.39 8.99
N LEU A 212 15.72 -16.29 9.34
CA LEU A 212 16.32 -14.97 9.49
C LEU A 212 17.34 -14.93 10.64
N SER A 213 17.03 -15.57 11.76
CA SER A 213 17.96 -15.67 12.89
C SER A 213 19.24 -16.43 12.50
N ALA A 214 19.10 -17.56 11.78
CA ALA A 214 20.25 -18.33 11.31
C ALA A 214 21.14 -17.55 10.32
N GLU A 215 20.57 -16.72 9.44
CA GLU A 215 21.36 -15.87 8.53
C GLU A 215 22.11 -14.74 9.25
N SER A 216 21.50 -14.19 10.32
CA SER A 216 22.12 -13.12 11.12
C SER A 216 23.39 -13.60 11.83
N GLU A 217 23.42 -14.85 12.31
CA GLU A 217 24.57 -15.43 13.01
C GLU A 217 25.77 -15.73 12.09
N VAL A 218 25.53 -15.90 10.78
CA VAL A 218 26.59 -16.19 9.79
C VAL A 218 27.36 -14.93 9.38
N HIS A 219 26.81 -13.74 9.64
CA HIS A 219 27.41 -12.45 9.26
C HIS A 219 28.01 -11.67 10.45
N VAL A 220 28.16 -12.31 11.62
CA VAL A 220 28.87 -11.78 12.80
C VAL A 220 30.33 -12.22 12.82
#